data_AF-A0A661HTG1-F1
#
_entry.id   AF-A0A661HTG1-F1
#
_cell.length_a   1.000
_cell.length_b   1.000
_cell.length_c   1.000
_cell.angle_alpha   90.00
_cell.angle_beta   90.00
_cell.angle_gamma   90.00
#
_symmetry.space_group_name_H-M   'P 1'
#
loop_
_entity.id
_entity.type
_entity.pdbx_description
1 polymer ?
#
loop_
_entity_poly.entity_id
_entity_poly.type
_entity_poly.pdbx_seq_one_letter_code
_entity_poly.pdbx_strand_id
1 'polypeptide(L)'
;MKNFLKVFIGAFLLLGTSVYAEEVQNLQIFSVDNTKGTINAKSIGKAFTDSGVIVDVNNDMNSIFSKRYGKVHHKNYNLAIFTNPKLVTTLMEKYPNIGMITPLSMSIYEDAAKNTINISTLSLAGMARITKIPATDPDLIAYAKAVDTALHAALPNGKYLSVNHNTKSSQPLTTEFAIEFELEDGDTYVDAKDSFKEEFESELGPVGFLIPKSYTLEHADYDFFDTYSIIRFNAIYPVSKNHPDAGAYAPFSVVIYKKKNEDEAHIAFPSIDNWISDLDITDKKTADTVRETHGMVKTILEELTE
;
A
#
# COMPACT_ATOMS: atom_id res chain seq x y z
N MET A 1 39.37 -34.51 61.60
CA MET A 1 39.67 -33.12 61.23
C MET A 1 39.18 -32.89 59.82
N LYS A 2 38.25 -31.95 59.67
CA LYS A 2 37.52 -31.63 58.44
C LYS A 2 38.30 -30.61 57.59
N ASN A 3 37.94 -30.58 56.31
CA ASN A 3 38.08 -29.53 55.30
C ASN A 3 39.32 -29.59 54.39
N PHE A 4 39.23 -29.28 53.10
CA PHE A 4 38.19 -29.41 52.05
C PHE A 4 38.93 -28.91 50.80
N LEU A 5 39.10 -29.78 49.81
CA LEU A 5 39.76 -29.46 48.54
C LEU A 5 38.89 -28.46 47.76
N LYS A 6 39.37 -27.22 47.56
CA LYS A 6 38.71 -26.24 46.69
C LYS A 6 39.26 -26.37 45.27
N VAL A 7 38.50 -27.06 44.42
CA VAL A 7 38.66 -27.03 42.96
C VAL A 7 37.98 -25.75 42.46
N PHE A 8 38.76 -24.85 41.88
CA PHE A 8 38.25 -23.71 41.12
C PHE A 8 37.88 -24.18 39.70
N ILE A 9 36.60 -24.50 39.48
CA ILE A 9 36.03 -24.58 38.14
C ILE A 9 35.63 -23.15 37.76
N GLY A 10 36.41 -22.54 36.87
CA GLY A 10 36.04 -21.29 36.22
C GLY A 10 34.88 -21.52 35.28
N ALA A 11 33.68 -21.09 35.68
CA ALA A 11 32.53 -21.01 34.81
C ALA A 11 32.69 -19.80 33.88
N PHE A 12 33.09 -20.05 32.64
CA PHE A 12 33.01 -19.08 31.55
C PHE A 12 31.55 -19.00 31.10
N LEU A 13 30.79 -18.08 31.72
CA LEU A 13 29.47 -17.67 31.24
C LEU A 13 29.69 -16.83 29.97
N LEU A 14 29.68 -17.51 28.82
CA LEU A 14 29.45 -16.87 27.53
C LEU A 14 28.03 -16.32 27.56
N LEU A 15 27.90 -15.04 27.93
CA LEU A 15 26.73 -14.23 27.64
C LEU A 15 26.61 -14.13 26.12
N GLY A 16 25.93 -15.10 25.52
CA GLY A 16 25.45 -15.00 24.15
C GLY A 16 24.45 -13.86 24.11
N THR A 17 24.90 -12.69 23.67
CA THR A 17 24.00 -11.65 23.20
C THR A 17 23.31 -12.21 21.96
N SER A 18 22.13 -12.78 22.15
CA SER A 18 21.18 -13.04 21.08
C SER A 18 20.89 -11.69 20.43
N VAL A 19 21.58 -11.39 19.34
CA VAL A 19 21.18 -10.32 18.41
C VAL A 19 19.86 -10.82 17.83
N TYR A 20 18.76 -10.39 18.43
CA TYR A 20 17.46 -10.55 17.81
C TYR A 20 17.53 -9.77 16.50
N ALA A 21 17.52 -10.48 15.36
CA ALA A 21 17.34 -9.84 14.07
C ALA A 21 16.01 -9.09 14.13
N GLU A 22 16.04 -7.78 13.89
CA GLU A 22 14.81 -7.00 13.81
C GLU A 22 13.91 -7.61 12.73
N GLU A 23 12.64 -7.83 13.08
CA GLU A 23 11.67 -8.40 12.16
C GLU A 23 11.40 -7.42 11.02
N VAL A 24 11.57 -7.90 9.78
CA VAL A 24 11.39 -7.07 8.58
C VAL A 24 9.92 -6.62 8.49
N GLN A 25 9.71 -5.31 8.51
CA GLN A 25 8.39 -4.69 8.54
C GLN A 25 7.76 -4.58 7.15
N ASN A 26 6.43 -4.69 7.06
CA ASN A 26 5.68 -4.60 5.79
C ASN A 26 5.54 -3.16 5.27
N LEU A 27 5.59 -2.17 6.17
CA LEU A 27 5.65 -0.76 5.81
C LEU A 27 6.95 -0.13 6.29
N GLN A 28 7.28 1.02 5.71
CA GLN A 28 8.45 1.82 6.09
C GLN A 28 8.04 3.29 6.26
N ILE A 29 8.62 3.94 7.26
CA ILE A 29 8.41 5.36 7.54
C ILE A 29 9.75 6.08 7.44
N PHE A 30 9.87 6.99 6.48
CA PHE A 30 11.05 7.83 6.30
C PHE A 30 10.79 9.23 6.84
N SER A 31 11.68 9.73 7.69
CA SER A 31 11.43 10.91 8.53
C SER A 31 12.61 11.86 8.52
N VAL A 32 12.33 13.17 8.54
CA VAL A 32 13.34 14.22 8.71
C VAL A 32 12.81 15.33 9.60
N ASP A 33 13.73 16.03 10.29
CA ASP A 33 13.42 17.28 10.96
C ASP A 33 12.88 18.31 9.95
N ASN A 34 11.74 18.90 10.28
CA ASN A 34 11.09 19.94 9.49
C ASN A 34 10.79 21.17 10.35
N THR A 35 11.59 21.44 11.38
CA THR A 35 11.45 22.63 12.25
C THR A 35 11.43 23.93 11.44
N LYS A 36 12.13 23.99 10.30
CA LYS A 36 12.15 25.16 9.39
C LYS A 36 10.91 25.27 8.49
N GLY A 37 10.07 24.23 8.43
CA GLY A 37 8.86 24.18 7.59
C GLY A 37 9.13 24.26 6.09
N THR A 38 10.34 23.97 5.64
CA THR A 38 10.75 24.11 4.23
C THR A 38 10.31 22.95 3.35
N ILE A 39 10.07 21.78 3.96
CA ILE A 39 9.61 20.58 3.25
C ILE A 39 8.09 20.46 3.42
N ASN A 40 7.39 20.20 2.32
CA ASN A 40 5.94 19.99 2.31
C ASN A 40 5.53 18.96 1.26
N ALA A 41 4.24 18.59 1.22
CA ALA A 41 3.73 17.58 0.31
C ALA A 41 4.01 17.88 -1.17
N LYS A 42 3.99 19.15 -1.57
CA LYS A 42 4.28 19.57 -2.95
C LYS A 42 5.76 19.40 -3.29
N SER A 43 6.67 19.78 -2.40
CA SER A 43 8.11 19.58 -2.64
C SER A 43 8.47 18.10 -2.67
N ILE A 44 7.84 17.28 -1.83
CA ILE A 44 7.98 15.82 -1.82
C ILE A 44 7.51 15.22 -3.15
N GLY A 45 6.30 15.59 -3.60
CA GLY A 45 5.76 15.09 -4.87
C GLY A 45 6.66 15.44 -6.07
N LYS A 46 7.21 16.66 -6.09
CA LYS A 46 8.20 17.06 -7.10
C LYS A 46 9.46 16.21 -7.05
N ALA A 47 10.04 16.00 -5.87
CA ALA A 47 11.28 15.23 -5.73
C ALA A 47 11.12 13.76 -6.14
N PHE A 48 9.95 13.17 -5.87
CA PHE A 48 9.60 11.84 -6.37
C PHE A 48 9.57 11.82 -7.91
N THR A 49 8.83 12.73 -8.53
CA THR A 49 8.73 12.81 -10.00
C THR A 49 10.09 13.06 -10.65
N ASP A 50 10.91 13.95 -10.08
CA ASP A 50 12.28 14.22 -10.56
C ASP A 50 13.19 12.97 -10.43
N SER A 51 12.87 12.04 -9.53
CA SER A 51 13.57 10.76 -9.35
C SER A 51 13.03 9.64 -10.25
N GLY A 52 12.08 9.93 -11.14
CA GLY A 52 11.47 8.95 -12.04
C GLY A 52 10.33 8.14 -11.43
N VAL A 53 9.84 8.55 -10.24
CA VAL A 53 8.65 7.99 -9.59
C VAL A 53 7.53 9.03 -9.66
N ILE A 54 6.62 8.87 -10.61
CA ILE A 54 5.60 9.88 -10.93
C ILE A 54 4.54 9.91 -9.84
N VAL A 55 4.28 11.09 -9.26
CA VAL A 55 3.19 11.30 -8.31
C VAL A 55 1.98 11.88 -9.04
N ASP A 56 0.96 11.04 -9.26
CA ASP A 56 -0.27 11.41 -9.98
C ASP A 56 -1.32 12.08 -9.09
N VAL A 57 -1.40 11.66 -7.83
CA VAL A 57 -2.35 12.21 -6.86
C VAL A 57 -1.61 12.57 -5.59
N ASN A 58 -1.91 13.73 -5.03
CA ASN A 58 -1.41 14.18 -3.73
C ASN A 58 -2.47 15.07 -3.08
N ASN A 59 -3.38 14.44 -2.34
CA ASN A 59 -4.56 15.08 -1.79
C ASN A 59 -4.31 15.55 -0.36
N ASP A 60 -4.58 16.82 -0.10
CA ASP A 60 -4.66 17.35 1.28
C ASP A 60 -5.93 16.81 1.95
N MET A 61 -5.72 15.85 2.85
CA MET A 61 -6.80 15.20 3.56
C MET A 61 -7.42 16.10 4.62
N ASN A 62 -6.71 17.09 5.14
CA ASN A 62 -7.28 18.01 6.11
C ASN A 62 -8.36 18.90 5.48
N SER A 63 -8.17 19.32 4.22
CA SER A 63 -9.21 20.02 3.44
C SER A 63 -10.47 19.17 3.26
N ILE A 64 -10.31 17.87 3.02
CA ILE A 64 -11.42 16.93 2.84
C ILE A 64 -12.11 16.62 4.18
N PHE A 65 -11.32 16.30 5.21
CA PHE A 65 -11.82 15.90 6.52
C PHE A 65 -12.49 17.04 7.26
N SER A 66 -11.98 18.26 7.15
CA SER A 66 -12.65 19.43 7.72
C SER A 66 -14.04 19.65 7.12
N LYS A 67 -14.19 19.53 5.80
CA LYS A 67 -15.49 19.66 5.12
C LYS A 67 -16.46 18.53 5.47
N ARG A 68 -15.98 17.28 5.53
CA ARG A 68 -16.83 16.10 5.72
C ARG A 68 -17.15 15.80 7.20
N TYR A 69 -16.21 16.06 8.10
CA TYR A 69 -16.28 15.64 9.50
C TYR A 69 -16.15 16.80 10.50
N GLY A 70 -15.93 18.04 10.05
CA GLY A 70 -15.81 19.23 10.88
C GLY A 70 -14.54 19.33 11.71
N LYS A 71 -13.64 18.35 11.64
CA LYS A 71 -12.38 18.31 12.40
C LYS A 71 -11.31 17.52 11.66
N VAL A 72 -10.06 17.74 12.05
CA VAL A 72 -8.87 17.08 11.51
C VAL A 72 -8.03 16.49 12.65
N HIS A 73 -7.16 15.52 12.34
CA HIS A 73 -6.34 14.83 13.35
C HIS A 73 -4.89 15.33 13.39
N HIS A 74 -4.38 15.79 12.24
CA HIS A 74 -2.98 16.15 12.07
C HIS A 74 -2.86 17.59 11.60
N LYS A 75 -1.68 18.20 11.82
CA LYS A 75 -1.40 19.54 11.29
C LYS A 75 -1.36 19.55 9.77
N ASN A 76 -0.61 18.61 9.18
CA ASN A 76 -0.55 18.35 7.76
C ASN A 76 -0.71 16.85 7.54
N TYR A 77 -1.60 16.46 6.63
CA TYR A 77 -1.84 15.07 6.26
C TYR A 77 -2.28 14.99 4.81
N ASN A 78 -1.48 14.29 4.00
CA ASN A 78 -1.79 14.02 2.62
C ASN A 78 -1.81 12.52 2.35
N LEU A 79 -2.69 12.10 1.45
CA LEU A 79 -2.61 10.80 0.81
C LEU A 79 -2.20 11.01 -0.64
N ALA A 80 -1.22 10.24 -1.08
CA ALA A 80 -0.68 10.33 -2.41
C ALA A 80 -0.50 8.94 -3.00
N ILE A 81 -0.50 8.88 -4.33
CA ILE A 81 -0.19 7.66 -5.08
C ILE A 81 0.88 7.97 -6.10
N PHE A 82 1.69 6.98 -6.41
CA PHE A 82 2.78 7.12 -7.34
C PHE A 82 3.08 5.84 -8.11
N THR A 83 3.75 5.98 -9.24
CA THR A 83 4.12 4.86 -10.11
C THR A 83 5.50 5.07 -10.73
N ASN A 84 6.18 3.98 -11.03
CA ASN A 84 7.30 3.98 -11.97
C ASN A 84 6.87 3.16 -13.19
N PRO A 85 6.39 3.81 -14.28
CA PRO A 85 5.76 3.09 -15.40
C PRO A 85 6.67 2.01 -15.99
N LYS A 86 7.97 2.31 -16.13
CA LYS A 86 8.93 1.37 -16.68
C LYS A 86 9.07 0.11 -15.82
N LEU A 87 9.28 0.27 -14.51
CA LEU A 87 9.49 -0.87 -13.60
C LEU A 87 8.19 -1.66 -13.40
N VAL A 88 7.04 -0.97 -13.36
CA VAL A 88 5.73 -1.61 -13.31
C VAL A 88 5.49 -2.46 -14.56
N THR A 89 5.73 -1.95 -15.77
CA THR A 89 5.59 -2.73 -17.01
C THR A 89 6.48 -3.98 -17.00
N THR A 90 7.75 -3.84 -16.62
CA THR A 90 8.67 -5.00 -16.50
C THR A 90 8.20 -6.03 -15.48
N LEU A 91 7.63 -5.61 -14.35
CA LEU A 91 7.08 -6.53 -13.36
C LEU A 91 5.79 -7.19 -13.85
N MET A 92 4.92 -6.43 -14.51
CA MET A 92 3.63 -6.87 -15.01
C MET A 92 3.75 -7.99 -16.05
N GLU A 93 4.79 -7.96 -16.89
CA GLU A 93 5.13 -9.04 -17.83
C GLU A 93 5.28 -10.41 -17.13
N LYS A 94 5.85 -10.42 -15.93
CA LYS A 94 6.13 -11.65 -15.16
C LYS A 94 5.07 -11.95 -14.11
N TYR A 95 4.49 -10.90 -13.54
CA TYR A 95 3.69 -10.95 -12.33
C TYR A 95 2.51 -9.97 -12.44
N PRO A 96 1.36 -10.41 -13.01
CA PRO A 96 0.16 -9.57 -13.12
C PRO A 96 -0.28 -8.97 -11.77
N ASN A 97 -0.03 -9.70 -10.68
CA ASN A 97 -0.31 -9.28 -9.31
C ASN A 97 0.37 -7.96 -8.88
N ILE A 98 1.35 -7.45 -9.63
CA ILE A 98 1.89 -6.09 -9.40
C ILE A 98 0.80 -5.02 -9.48
N GLY A 99 -0.29 -5.29 -10.22
CA GLY A 99 -1.44 -4.39 -10.33
C GLY A 99 -2.10 -4.08 -8.98
N MET A 100 -2.06 -5.00 -8.01
CA MET A 100 -2.62 -4.79 -6.67
C MET A 100 -1.91 -3.71 -5.84
N ILE A 101 -0.71 -3.29 -6.26
CA ILE A 101 0.03 -2.18 -5.66
C ILE A 101 0.41 -1.12 -6.69
N THR A 102 -0.29 -1.09 -7.83
CA THR A 102 -0.09 -0.09 -8.88
C THR A 102 -1.36 0.75 -9.01
N PRO A 103 -1.31 2.07 -8.76
CA PRO A 103 -0.16 2.80 -8.24
C PRO A 103 0.12 2.41 -6.79
N LEU A 104 1.35 2.66 -6.33
CA LEU A 104 1.70 2.47 -4.92
C LEU A 104 1.23 3.69 -4.13
N SER A 105 0.79 3.47 -2.88
CA SER A 105 0.30 4.54 -2.02
C SER A 105 1.32 5.01 -0.98
N MET A 106 1.17 6.28 -0.57
CA MET A 106 1.86 6.83 0.59
C MET A 106 0.99 7.83 1.36
N SER A 107 1.28 7.98 2.65
CA SER A 107 0.93 9.19 3.38
C SER A 107 2.13 10.11 3.54
N ILE A 108 1.84 11.41 3.59
CA ILE A 108 2.78 12.46 3.97
C ILE A 108 2.19 13.17 5.18
N TYR A 109 2.89 13.20 6.30
CA TYR A 109 2.33 13.75 7.54
C TYR A 109 3.37 14.39 8.45
N GLU A 110 2.93 15.40 9.21
CA GLU A 110 3.76 16.03 10.24
C GLU A 110 3.51 15.40 11.62
N ASP A 111 4.58 15.01 12.30
CA ASP A 111 4.55 14.75 13.75
C ASP A 111 4.89 16.07 14.46
N ALA A 112 3.85 16.73 14.97
CA ALA A 112 3.97 18.03 15.62
C ALA A 112 4.78 17.98 16.93
N ALA A 113 4.78 16.84 17.64
CA ALA A 113 5.54 16.71 18.88
C ALA A 113 7.05 16.63 18.60
N LYS A 114 7.42 16.02 17.48
CA LYS A 114 8.83 15.87 17.07
C LYS A 114 9.32 16.92 16.08
N ASN A 115 8.43 17.79 15.59
CA ASN A 115 8.70 18.72 14.48
C ASN A 115 9.26 18.02 13.24
N THR A 116 8.76 16.84 12.92
CA THR A 116 9.22 16.06 11.75
C THR A 116 8.16 16.01 10.67
N ILE A 117 8.59 15.86 9.42
CA ILE A 117 7.75 15.42 8.32
C ILE A 117 8.13 13.99 7.94
N ASN A 118 7.11 13.18 7.68
CA ASN A 118 7.24 11.74 7.48
C ASN A 118 6.56 11.34 6.18
N ILE A 119 7.13 10.32 5.51
CA ILE A 119 6.51 9.61 4.40
C ILE A 119 6.37 8.15 4.81
N SER A 120 5.16 7.60 4.74
CA SER A 120 4.91 6.17 4.94
C SER A 120 4.52 5.52 3.63
N THR A 121 5.13 4.39 3.29
CA THR A 121 4.78 3.57 2.12
C THR A 121 5.15 2.10 2.36
N LEU A 122 4.80 1.19 1.46
CA LEU A 122 5.21 -0.21 1.57
C LEU A 122 6.73 -0.36 1.49
N SER A 123 7.26 -1.28 2.28
CA SER A 123 8.64 -1.75 2.14
C SER A 123 8.74 -2.79 1.02
N LEU A 124 9.95 -3.21 0.63
CA LEU A 124 10.14 -4.36 -0.27
C LEU A 124 9.41 -5.61 0.25
N ALA A 125 9.43 -5.84 1.56
CA ALA A 125 8.73 -6.98 2.16
C ALA A 125 7.21 -6.85 2.05
N GLY A 126 6.66 -5.65 2.27
CA GLY A 126 5.22 -5.41 2.07
C GLY A 126 4.78 -5.56 0.62
N MET A 127 5.56 -5.01 -0.32
CA MET A 127 5.30 -5.17 -1.76
C MET A 127 5.31 -6.65 -2.15
N ALA A 128 6.35 -7.40 -1.76
CA ALA A 128 6.48 -8.83 -2.03
C ALA A 128 5.32 -9.63 -1.43
N ARG A 129 4.94 -9.31 -0.19
CA ARG A 129 3.89 -10.00 0.55
C ARG A 129 2.52 -9.85 -0.13
N ILE A 130 2.13 -8.64 -0.52
CA ILE A 130 0.82 -8.39 -1.15
C ILE A 130 0.78 -8.96 -2.56
N THR A 131 1.84 -8.76 -3.34
CA THR A 131 1.87 -9.16 -4.76
C THR A 131 2.21 -10.64 -4.95
N LYS A 132 2.67 -11.33 -3.91
CA LYS A 132 3.24 -12.69 -3.95
C LYS A 132 4.48 -12.79 -4.84
N ILE A 133 5.08 -11.66 -5.24
CA ILE A 133 6.35 -11.61 -5.98
C ILE A 133 7.48 -11.91 -4.99
N PRO A 134 8.45 -12.78 -5.32
CA PRO A 134 9.56 -13.05 -4.43
C PRO A 134 10.30 -11.76 -4.04
N ALA A 135 10.58 -11.55 -2.75
CA ALA A 135 11.37 -10.41 -2.29
C ALA A 135 12.81 -10.41 -2.84
N THR A 136 13.25 -11.54 -3.39
CA THR A 136 14.53 -11.73 -4.08
C THR A 136 14.45 -11.45 -5.58
N ASP A 137 13.27 -11.17 -6.15
CA ASP A 137 13.14 -10.85 -7.57
C ASP A 137 13.88 -9.52 -7.87
N PRO A 138 14.79 -9.52 -8.86
CA PRO A 138 15.64 -8.35 -9.12
C PRO A 138 14.85 -7.12 -9.55
N ASP A 139 13.71 -7.28 -10.22
CA ASP A 139 12.89 -6.15 -10.69
C ASP A 139 12.07 -5.56 -9.55
N LEU A 140 11.60 -6.39 -8.61
CA LEU A 140 10.94 -5.88 -7.40
C LEU A 140 11.93 -5.14 -6.50
N ILE A 141 13.16 -5.66 -6.36
CA ILE A 141 14.26 -4.98 -5.67
C ILE A 141 14.57 -3.64 -6.35
N ALA A 142 14.62 -3.62 -7.69
CA ALA A 142 14.84 -2.39 -8.45
C ALA A 142 13.71 -1.37 -8.21
N TYR A 143 12.45 -1.82 -8.14
CA TYR A 143 11.32 -0.95 -7.83
C TYR A 143 11.41 -0.36 -6.43
N ALA A 144 11.65 -1.20 -5.41
CA ALA A 144 11.85 -0.73 -4.04
C ALA A 144 13.04 0.24 -3.91
N LYS A 145 14.13 0.02 -4.65
CA LYS A 145 15.28 0.92 -4.69
C LYS A 145 14.96 2.27 -5.35
N ALA A 146 14.11 2.28 -6.38
CA ALA A 146 13.65 3.53 -6.99
C ALA A 146 12.82 4.35 -5.99
N VAL A 147 11.97 3.70 -5.20
CA VAL A 147 11.22 4.34 -4.10
C VAL A 147 12.17 4.88 -3.02
N ASP A 148 13.16 4.08 -2.59
CA ASP A 148 14.17 4.51 -1.61
C ASP A 148 14.97 5.74 -2.09
N THR A 149 15.34 5.76 -3.37
CA THR A 149 16.03 6.90 -3.99
C THR A 149 15.14 8.15 -3.95
N ALA A 150 13.87 8.02 -4.29
CA ALA A 150 12.89 9.12 -4.23
C ALA A 150 12.67 9.63 -2.80
N LEU A 151 12.61 8.74 -1.81
CA LEU A 151 12.50 9.10 -0.38
C LEU A 151 13.69 9.95 0.08
N HIS A 152 14.92 9.55 -0.26
CA HIS A 152 16.13 10.29 0.11
C HIS A 152 16.26 11.62 -0.65
N ALA A 153 15.79 11.70 -1.89
CA ALA A 153 15.71 12.95 -2.63
C ALA A 153 14.67 13.91 -2.03
N ALA A 154 13.53 13.39 -1.61
CA ALA A 154 12.42 14.18 -1.04
C ALA A 154 12.70 14.68 0.37
N LEU A 155 13.35 13.86 1.21
CA LEU A 155 13.71 14.19 2.59
C LEU A 155 15.24 14.09 2.79
N PRO A 156 16.03 15.08 2.36
CA PRO A 156 17.48 15.06 2.51
C PRO A 156 17.90 14.93 3.98
N ASN A 157 18.83 14.02 4.28
CA ASN A 157 19.23 13.64 5.65
C ASN A 157 18.12 12.96 6.48
N GLY A 158 17.07 12.48 5.82
CA GLY A 158 16.06 11.66 6.45
C GLY A 158 16.62 10.31 6.92
N LYS A 159 15.84 9.64 7.76
CA LYS A 159 16.13 8.31 8.27
C LYS A 159 14.86 7.49 8.38
N TYR A 160 15.00 6.17 8.29
CA TYR A 160 13.94 5.26 8.63
C TYR A 160 13.66 5.28 10.13
N LEU A 161 12.38 5.34 10.49
CA LEU A 161 11.92 5.12 11.86
C LEU A 161 11.76 3.62 12.11
N SER A 162 12.01 3.19 13.35
CA SER A 162 11.66 1.85 13.78
C SER A 162 10.14 1.71 13.78
N VAL A 163 9.66 0.68 13.08
CA VAL A 163 8.26 0.26 13.06
C VAL A 163 8.21 -1.11 13.72
N ASN A 164 7.27 -1.32 14.62
CA ASN A 164 7.13 -2.56 15.39
C ASN A 164 5.70 -3.08 15.31
N HIS A 165 5.14 -3.07 14.10
CA HIS A 165 3.80 -3.54 13.85
C HIS A 165 3.79 -5.06 13.69
N ASN A 166 2.62 -5.67 13.78
CA ASN A 166 2.47 -7.08 13.49
C ASN A 166 2.67 -7.31 11.98
N THR A 167 3.58 -8.21 11.61
CA THR A 167 3.92 -8.53 10.22
C THR A 167 3.13 -9.72 9.67
N LYS A 168 2.39 -10.42 10.54
CA LYS A 168 1.69 -11.67 10.24
C LYS A 168 0.19 -11.44 10.11
N SER A 169 -0.40 -12.08 9.10
CA SER A 169 -1.86 -12.18 8.96
C SER A 169 -2.29 -13.63 9.11
N SER A 170 -3.42 -13.84 9.78
CA SER A 170 -4.12 -15.12 9.84
C SER A 170 -5.22 -15.24 8.77
N GLN A 171 -5.41 -14.19 7.97
CA GLN A 171 -6.42 -14.10 6.91
C GLN A 171 -5.75 -14.08 5.52
N PRO A 172 -6.49 -14.41 4.45
CA PRO A 172 -6.00 -14.24 3.08
C PRO A 172 -5.50 -12.81 2.85
N LEU A 173 -4.37 -12.69 2.14
CA LEU A 173 -3.74 -11.40 1.85
C LEU A 173 -4.41 -10.65 0.69
N THR A 174 -5.19 -11.36 -0.11
CA THR A 174 -5.78 -10.88 -1.36
C THR A 174 -7.21 -11.41 -1.48
N THR A 175 -8.05 -10.66 -2.18
CA THR A 175 -9.37 -11.10 -2.65
C THR A 175 -9.30 -11.13 -4.16
N GLU A 176 -9.65 -12.28 -4.75
CA GLU A 176 -9.44 -12.61 -6.16
C GLU A 176 -10.74 -13.14 -6.76
N PHE A 177 -11.04 -12.75 -8.00
CA PHE A 177 -12.18 -13.18 -8.80
C PHE A 177 -11.71 -13.53 -10.21
N ALA A 178 -12.46 -14.39 -10.88
CA ALA A 178 -12.31 -14.68 -12.30
C ALA A 178 -13.68 -14.57 -12.98
N ILE A 179 -13.72 -14.02 -14.18
CA ILE A 179 -14.93 -13.85 -14.97
C ILE A 179 -14.65 -14.17 -16.44
N GLU A 180 -15.54 -14.90 -17.10
CA GLU A 180 -15.56 -15.03 -18.55
C GLU A 180 -16.43 -13.91 -19.14
N PHE A 181 -15.85 -13.03 -19.94
CA PHE A 181 -16.63 -11.99 -20.61
C PHE A 181 -17.40 -12.58 -21.80
N GLU A 182 -18.72 -12.52 -21.75
CA GLU A 182 -19.57 -12.76 -22.92
C GLU A 182 -19.48 -11.55 -23.86
N LEU A 183 -19.07 -11.80 -25.11
CA LEU A 183 -18.97 -10.76 -26.14
C LEU A 183 -20.21 -10.79 -27.02
N GLU A 184 -20.85 -9.64 -27.23
CA GLU A 184 -21.86 -9.49 -28.27
C GLU A 184 -21.22 -9.43 -29.67
N ASP A 185 -22.02 -9.65 -30.72
CA ASP A 185 -21.54 -9.65 -32.11
C ASP A 185 -20.90 -8.29 -32.48
N GLY A 186 -19.57 -8.29 -32.59
CA GLY A 186 -18.79 -7.10 -32.97
C GLY A 186 -18.04 -6.44 -31.81
N ASP A 187 -18.29 -6.87 -30.58
CA ASP A 187 -17.61 -6.36 -29.40
C ASP A 187 -16.23 -6.98 -29.23
N THR A 188 -15.33 -6.20 -28.64
CA THR A 188 -14.01 -6.66 -28.19
C THR A 188 -14.01 -6.88 -26.68
N TYR A 189 -12.99 -7.59 -26.18
CA TYR A 189 -12.76 -7.68 -24.74
C TYR A 189 -12.53 -6.32 -24.07
N VAL A 190 -12.07 -5.31 -24.82
CA VAL A 190 -11.94 -3.95 -24.30
C VAL A 190 -13.31 -3.32 -24.08
N ASP A 191 -14.26 -3.52 -25.01
CA ASP A 191 -15.63 -3.02 -24.88
C ASP A 191 -16.34 -3.66 -23.68
N ALA A 192 -16.23 -4.99 -23.52
CA ALA A 192 -16.77 -5.70 -22.36
C ALA A 192 -16.18 -5.21 -21.02
N LYS A 193 -14.86 -4.99 -20.98
CA LYS A 193 -14.16 -4.42 -19.81
C LYS A 193 -14.58 -2.97 -19.54
N ASP A 194 -14.85 -2.17 -20.57
CA ASP A 194 -15.35 -0.80 -20.39
C ASP A 194 -16.78 -0.79 -19.82
N SER A 195 -17.66 -1.69 -20.27
CA SER A 195 -18.98 -1.90 -19.66
C SER A 195 -18.88 -2.33 -18.19
N PHE A 196 -18.04 -3.32 -17.88
CA PHE A 196 -17.78 -3.73 -16.49
C PHE A 196 -17.28 -2.56 -15.65
N LYS A 197 -16.35 -1.75 -16.19
CA LYS A 197 -15.82 -0.58 -15.50
C LYS A 197 -16.94 0.42 -15.20
N GLU A 198 -17.76 0.77 -16.17
CA GLU A 198 -18.87 1.71 -15.97
C GLU A 198 -19.80 1.23 -14.85
N GLU A 199 -20.15 -0.05 -14.84
CA GLU A 199 -20.99 -0.65 -13.80
C GLU A 199 -20.29 -0.63 -12.42
N PHE A 200 -19.03 -1.08 -12.36
CA PHE A 200 -18.22 -1.06 -11.14
C PHE A 200 -18.08 0.34 -10.54
N GLU A 201 -17.79 1.35 -11.37
CA GLU A 201 -17.70 2.75 -10.93
C GLU A 201 -19.08 3.27 -10.44
N SER A 202 -20.17 2.86 -11.08
CA SER A 202 -21.53 3.24 -10.72
C SER A 202 -21.97 2.67 -9.37
N GLU A 203 -21.55 1.46 -9.03
CA GLU A 203 -21.86 0.80 -7.75
C GLU A 203 -20.99 1.30 -6.60
N LEU A 204 -19.74 1.69 -6.87
CA LEU A 204 -18.82 2.22 -5.85
C LEU A 204 -19.26 3.58 -5.27
N GLY A 205 -19.78 4.47 -6.12
CA GLY A 205 -20.15 5.83 -5.74
C GLY A 205 -21.21 5.90 -4.61
N PRO A 206 -22.36 5.22 -4.73
CA PRO A 206 -23.43 5.19 -3.73
C PRO A 206 -22.99 4.74 -2.34
N VAL A 207 -22.06 3.78 -2.25
CA VAL A 207 -21.50 3.30 -0.96
C VAL A 207 -20.32 4.13 -0.45
N GLY A 208 -20.00 5.22 -1.16
CA GLY A 208 -19.12 6.28 -0.71
C GLY A 208 -17.64 6.10 -1.03
N PHE A 209 -17.32 5.24 -2.01
CA PHE A 209 -15.98 5.17 -2.58
C PHE A 209 -15.77 6.29 -3.59
N LEU A 210 -14.50 6.65 -3.74
CA LEU A 210 -14.00 7.51 -4.79
C LEU A 210 -12.86 6.77 -5.50
N ILE A 211 -12.65 7.12 -6.76
CA ILE A 211 -11.58 6.59 -7.59
C ILE A 211 -10.64 7.76 -7.90
N PRO A 212 -9.58 8.01 -7.11
CA PRO A 212 -8.71 9.16 -7.34
C PRO A 212 -7.98 9.07 -8.69
N LYS A 213 -7.73 7.84 -9.17
CA LYS A 213 -7.03 7.58 -10.42
C LYS A 213 -7.25 6.14 -10.89
N SER A 214 -7.35 5.95 -12.19
CA SER A 214 -7.19 4.66 -12.85
C SER A 214 -6.08 4.71 -13.91
N TYR A 215 -5.55 3.55 -14.26
CA TYR A 215 -4.52 3.36 -15.27
C TYR A 215 -4.95 2.25 -16.21
N THR A 216 -4.74 2.47 -17.51
CA THR A 216 -4.76 1.42 -18.53
C THR A 216 -3.32 1.19 -18.96
N LEU A 217 -2.83 -0.03 -18.77
CA LEU A 217 -1.45 -0.44 -19.00
C LEU A 217 -1.38 -1.31 -20.25
N GLU A 218 -1.04 -0.69 -21.38
CA GLU A 218 -0.90 -1.37 -22.66
C GLU A 218 0.27 -2.36 -22.64
N HIS A 219 0.01 -3.61 -23.04
CA HIS A 219 1.04 -4.63 -23.17
C HIS A 219 0.66 -5.71 -24.17
N ALA A 220 1.66 -6.27 -24.89
CA ALA A 220 1.42 -7.18 -26.00
C ALA A 220 0.72 -8.49 -25.60
N ASP A 221 0.92 -8.94 -24.37
CA ASP A 221 0.40 -10.22 -23.85
C ASP A 221 -1.03 -10.14 -23.31
N TYR A 222 -1.58 -8.93 -23.18
CA TYR A 222 -2.89 -8.69 -22.56
C TYR A 222 -3.88 -8.15 -23.60
N ASP A 223 -5.12 -8.62 -23.51
CA ASP A 223 -6.25 -7.93 -24.15
C ASP A 223 -6.49 -6.59 -23.47
N PHE A 224 -6.37 -6.56 -22.14
CA PHE A 224 -6.34 -5.36 -21.31
C PHE A 224 -5.64 -5.62 -19.97
N PHE A 225 -5.17 -4.53 -19.35
CA PHE A 225 -4.67 -4.52 -17.98
C PHE A 225 -4.95 -3.15 -17.37
N ASP A 226 -5.92 -3.08 -16.46
CA ASP A 226 -6.32 -1.85 -15.81
C ASP A 226 -6.09 -1.94 -14.30
N THR A 227 -5.75 -0.80 -13.69
CA THR A 227 -5.76 -0.66 -12.24
C THR A 227 -6.57 0.54 -11.79
N TYR A 228 -7.33 0.36 -10.71
CA TYR A 228 -8.19 1.36 -10.09
C TYR A 228 -7.72 1.65 -8.69
N SER A 229 -7.27 2.86 -8.45
CA SER A 229 -7.01 3.35 -7.11
C SER A 229 -8.34 3.74 -6.49
N ILE A 230 -8.76 3.09 -5.40
CA ILE A 230 -10.05 3.35 -4.75
C ILE A 230 -9.88 3.68 -3.26
N ILE A 231 -10.75 4.56 -2.76
CA ILE A 231 -10.70 5.02 -1.37
C ILE A 231 -12.08 5.33 -0.82
N ARG A 232 -12.30 4.96 0.45
CA ARG A 232 -13.48 5.36 1.23
C ARG A 232 -13.04 6.18 2.43
N PHE A 233 -13.40 7.47 2.47
CA PHE A 233 -12.98 8.36 3.56
C PHE A 233 -13.50 7.95 4.93
N ASN A 234 -14.65 7.27 4.99
CA ASN A 234 -15.19 6.74 6.25
C ASN A 234 -14.27 5.68 6.88
N ALA A 235 -13.44 4.99 6.10
CA ALA A 235 -12.45 4.05 6.61
C ALA A 235 -11.16 4.76 7.02
N ILE A 236 -10.56 5.55 6.13
CA ILE A 236 -9.23 6.12 6.39
C ILE A 236 -9.24 7.25 7.42
N TYR A 237 -10.35 8.00 7.56
CA TYR A 237 -10.45 9.09 8.53
C TYR A 237 -10.22 8.61 9.97
N PRO A 238 -10.99 7.67 10.53
CA PRO A 238 -10.78 7.19 11.89
C PRO A 238 -9.43 6.49 12.07
N VAL A 239 -8.97 5.70 11.09
CA VAL A 239 -7.66 5.02 11.13
C VAL A 239 -6.52 6.03 11.25
N SER A 240 -6.56 7.08 10.42
CA SER A 240 -5.48 8.06 10.34
C SER A 240 -5.19 8.74 11.69
N LYS A 241 -6.17 8.83 12.59
CA LYS A 241 -6.00 9.46 13.90
C LYS A 241 -4.81 8.90 14.69
N ASN A 242 -4.69 7.57 14.72
CA ASN A 242 -3.64 6.87 15.46
C ASN A 242 -2.60 6.25 14.52
N HIS A 243 -2.96 6.04 13.26
CA HIS A 243 -2.12 5.43 12.24
C HIS A 243 -2.02 6.35 11.02
N PRO A 244 -1.34 7.52 11.10
CA PRO A 244 -1.10 8.36 9.93
C PRO A 244 -0.27 7.63 8.86
N ASP A 245 0.45 6.59 9.25
CA ASP A 245 1.16 5.65 8.38
C ASP A 245 0.24 4.75 7.53
N ALA A 246 -1.07 4.72 7.80
CA ALA A 246 -2.07 3.97 7.03
C ALA A 246 -2.17 4.37 5.55
N GLY A 247 -1.65 5.54 5.16
CA GLY A 247 -1.53 5.91 3.75
C GLY A 247 -0.55 5.05 2.95
N ALA A 248 0.25 4.19 3.60
CA ALA A 248 0.99 3.14 2.90
C ALA A 248 0.09 2.11 2.21
N TYR A 249 -1.20 2.07 2.57
CA TYR A 249 -2.17 1.18 1.98
C TYR A 249 -3.38 1.90 1.37
N ALA A 250 -3.58 3.19 1.69
CA ALA A 250 -4.73 3.99 1.24
C ALA A 250 -4.32 5.13 0.29
N PRO A 251 -4.95 5.29 -0.89
CA PRO A 251 -5.91 4.38 -1.53
C PRO A 251 -5.32 2.99 -1.81
N PHE A 252 -6.18 1.97 -1.97
CA PHE A 252 -5.76 0.64 -2.44
C PHE A 252 -6.10 0.44 -3.90
N SER A 253 -5.37 -0.46 -4.56
CA SER A 253 -5.59 -0.78 -5.97
C SER A 253 -6.45 -2.02 -6.15
N VAL A 254 -7.40 -1.94 -7.07
CA VAL A 254 -8.04 -3.09 -7.72
C VAL A 254 -7.39 -3.25 -9.08
N VAL A 255 -6.90 -4.44 -9.42
CA VAL A 255 -6.44 -4.77 -10.77
C VAL A 255 -7.51 -5.59 -11.47
N ILE A 256 -7.72 -5.32 -12.76
CA ILE A 256 -8.45 -6.19 -13.69
C ILE A 256 -7.56 -6.43 -14.92
N TYR A 257 -7.38 -7.67 -15.32
CA TYR A 257 -6.59 -7.98 -16.51
C TYR A 257 -7.09 -9.23 -17.21
N LYS A 258 -6.85 -9.31 -18.52
CA LYS A 258 -7.06 -10.53 -19.30
C LYS A 258 -5.88 -10.75 -20.22
N LYS A 259 -5.27 -11.94 -20.15
CA LYS A 259 -4.24 -12.32 -21.13
C LYS A 259 -4.89 -12.81 -22.41
N LYS A 260 -4.22 -12.59 -23.55
CA LYS A 260 -4.73 -12.97 -24.89
C LYS A 260 -4.95 -14.47 -25.08
N ASN A 261 -4.27 -15.28 -24.28
CA ASN A 261 -4.32 -16.74 -24.34
C ASN A 261 -5.09 -17.37 -23.17
N GLU A 262 -5.82 -16.57 -22.40
CA GLU A 262 -6.68 -17.01 -21.29
C GLU A 262 -8.13 -16.71 -21.65
N ASP A 263 -9.04 -17.61 -21.30
CA ASP A 263 -10.48 -17.44 -21.54
C ASP A 263 -11.09 -16.46 -20.52
N GLU A 264 -10.61 -16.52 -19.28
CA GLU A 264 -11.06 -15.69 -18.16
C GLU A 264 -10.25 -14.38 -18.02
N ALA A 265 -10.93 -13.32 -17.60
CA ALA A 265 -10.33 -12.15 -16.99
C ALA A 265 -10.21 -12.34 -15.47
N HIS A 266 -9.19 -11.72 -14.88
CA HIS A 266 -8.87 -11.81 -13.46
C HIS A 266 -9.04 -10.46 -12.80
N ILE A 267 -9.67 -10.44 -11.63
CA ILE A 267 -9.80 -9.24 -10.79
C ILE A 267 -9.19 -9.54 -9.44
N ALA A 268 -8.36 -8.64 -8.91
CA ALA A 268 -7.78 -8.83 -7.58
C ALA A 268 -7.56 -7.50 -6.86
N PHE A 269 -7.65 -7.53 -5.53
CA PHE A 269 -7.26 -6.42 -4.68
C PHE A 269 -6.71 -6.88 -3.32
N PRO A 270 -5.87 -6.06 -2.65
CA PRO A 270 -5.35 -6.40 -1.33
C PRO A 270 -6.48 -6.56 -0.30
N SER A 271 -6.37 -7.62 0.52
CA SER A 271 -7.24 -7.76 1.68
C SER A 271 -6.96 -6.68 2.71
N ILE A 272 -8.03 -6.09 3.24
CA ILE A 272 -7.92 -5.00 4.22
C ILE A 272 -7.53 -5.51 5.61
N ASP A 273 -7.69 -6.82 5.88
CA ASP A 273 -7.20 -7.41 7.13
C ASP A 273 -5.68 -7.30 7.24
N ASN A 274 -4.96 -7.19 6.11
CA ASN A 274 -3.53 -6.86 6.13
C ASN A 274 -3.28 -5.49 6.75
N TRP A 275 -4.14 -4.50 6.51
CA TRP A 275 -3.99 -3.19 7.12
C TRP A 275 -4.17 -3.29 8.63
N ILE A 276 -5.15 -4.08 9.07
CA ILE A 276 -5.45 -4.27 10.49
C ILE A 276 -4.24 -4.89 11.19
N SER A 277 -3.60 -5.90 10.60
CA SER A 277 -2.37 -6.47 11.15
C SER A 277 -1.18 -5.51 11.04
N ASP A 278 -0.92 -4.99 9.84
CA ASP A 278 0.31 -4.29 9.50
C ASP A 278 0.35 -2.86 10.08
N LEU A 279 -0.78 -2.34 10.55
CA LEU A 279 -0.86 -1.08 11.31
C LEU A 279 -1.14 -1.32 12.80
N ASP A 280 -1.26 -2.58 13.25
CA ASP A 280 -1.62 -2.95 14.62
C ASP A 280 -2.91 -2.25 15.12
N ILE A 281 -3.97 -2.29 14.30
CA ILE A 281 -5.26 -1.69 14.63
C ILE A 281 -5.96 -2.56 15.68
N THR A 282 -5.90 -2.12 16.93
CA THR A 282 -6.51 -2.81 18.08
C THR A 282 -7.92 -2.31 18.42
N ASP A 283 -8.30 -1.11 17.97
CA ASP A 283 -9.63 -0.56 18.20
C ASP A 283 -10.68 -1.31 17.36
N LYS A 284 -11.57 -2.04 18.04
CA LYS A 284 -12.59 -2.87 17.38
C LYS A 284 -13.47 -2.07 16.43
N LYS A 285 -13.90 -0.86 16.81
CA LYS A 285 -14.78 -0.04 15.96
C LYS A 285 -14.09 0.36 14.66
N THR A 286 -12.83 0.75 14.74
CA THR A 286 -11.99 1.09 13.58
C THR A 286 -11.78 -0.15 12.71
N ALA A 287 -11.40 -1.29 13.31
CA ALA A 287 -11.24 -2.55 12.58
C ALA A 287 -12.53 -2.99 11.87
N ASP A 288 -13.69 -2.90 12.54
CA ASP A 288 -14.99 -3.24 11.96
C ASP A 288 -15.35 -2.30 10.79
N THR A 289 -15.05 -1.00 10.90
CA THR A 289 -15.28 -0.01 9.82
C THR A 289 -14.43 -0.29 8.58
N VAL A 290 -13.19 -0.71 8.80
CA VAL A 290 -12.25 -1.07 7.73
C VAL A 290 -12.72 -2.37 7.07
N ARG A 291 -13.13 -3.40 7.84
CA ARG A 291 -13.72 -4.64 7.29
C ARG A 291 -15.00 -4.41 6.52
N GLU A 292 -15.89 -3.54 7.00
CA GLU A 292 -17.11 -3.14 6.27
C GLU A 292 -16.75 -2.60 4.88
N THR A 293 -15.71 -1.76 4.79
CA THR A 293 -15.23 -1.19 3.54
C THR A 293 -14.74 -2.28 2.58
N HIS A 294 -14.01 -3.28 3.08
CA HIS A 294 -13.61 -4.43 2.27
C HIS A 294 -14.81 -5.26 1.80
N GLY A 295 -15.75 -5.53 2.71
CA GLY A 295 -16.98 -6.26 2.40
C GLY A 295 -17.79 -5.61 1.28
N MET A 296 -17.91 -4.28 1.28
CA MET A 296 -18.61 -3.55 0.21
C MET A 296 -17.99 -3.78 -1.17
N VAL A 297 -16.67 -3.64 -1.31
CA VAL A 297 -15.98 -3.89 -2.60
C VAL A 297 -16.13 -5.35 -3.00
N LYS A 298 -15.97 -6.25 -2.04
CA LYS A 298 -16.11 -7.68 -2.27
C LYS A 298 -17.51 -8.01 -2.79
N THR A 299 -18.58 -7.53 -2.15
CA THR A 299 -19.96 -7.79 -2.56
C THR A 299 -20.25 -7.21 -3.95
N ILE A 300 -19.80 -5.99 -4.25
CA ILE A 300 -19.95 -5.41 -5.60
C ILE A 300 -19.28 -6.31 -6.64
N LEU A 301 -18.05 -6.77 -6.38
CA LEU A 301 -17.34 -7.64 -7.31
C LEU A 301 -17.96 -9.05 -7.41
N GLU A 302 -18.49 -9.60 -6.31
CA GLU A 302 -19.27 -10.85 -6.35
C GLU A 302 -20.48 -10.68 -7.29
N GLU A 303 -21.27 -9.61 -7.14
CA GLU A 303 -22.44 -9.35 -7.98
C GLU A 303 -22.09 -9.12 -9.47
N LEU A 304 -20.95 -8.48 -9.77
CA LEU A 304 -20.51 -8.21 -11.14
C LEU A 304 -19.79 -9.38 -11.82
N THR A 305 -19.50 -10.46 -11.09
CA THR A 305 -18.76 -11.63 -11.61
C THR A 305 -19.54 -12.95 -11.52
N GLU A 306 -20.79 -12.90 -11.07
CA GLU A 306 -21.76 -14.00 -11.13
C GLU A 306 -22.38 -14.17 -12.52
#